data_AF-A0A4Q5TFL0-F1
#
_entry.id   AF-A0A4Q5TFL0-F1
#
_cell.length_a   1.000
_cell.length_b   1.000
_cell.length_c   1.000
_cell.angle_alpha   90.00
_cell.angle_beta   90.00
_cell.angle_gamma   90.00
#
_symmetry.space_group_name_H-M   'P 1'
#
loop_
_entity.id
_entity.type
_entity.pdbx_description
1 polymer ?
#
loop_
_entity_poly.entity_id
_entity_poly.type
_entity_poly.pdbx_seq_one_letter_code
_entity_poly.pdbx_strand_id
1 'polypeptide(L)' 'GDAAQDVADRLVAAGVTSILNFAPAVLQVPDHVQVRKVDLSVELQILAYHEQRKAETA' A
#
# COMPACT_ATOMS: atom_id res chain seq x y z
N GLY A 1 -7.70 2.41 -11.18
CA GLY A 1 -8.67 2.08 -10.12
C GLY A 1 -9.03 0.62 -10.15
N ASP A 2 -9.23 0.06 -11.34
CA ASP A 2 -10.02 -1.17 -11.48
C ASP A 2 -9.24 -2.46 -11.24
N ALA A 3 -8.02 -2.59 -11.76
CA ALA A 3 -7.26 -3.85 -11.61
C ALA A 3 -6.98 -4.23 -10.14
N ALA A 4 -6.78 -3.25 -9.25
CA ALA A 4 -6.56 -3.52 -7.83
C ALA A 4 -7.84 -4.00 -7.14
N GLN A 5 -8.99 -3.45 -7.54
CA GLN A 5 -10.29 -3.88 -7.06
C GLN A 5 -10.63 -5.29 -7.58
N ASP A 6 -10.44 -5.54 -8.88
CA ASP A 6 -10.70 -6.86 -9.48
C ASP A 6 -9.91 -7.98 -8.80
N VAL A 7 -8.65 -7.70 -8.43
CA VAL A 7 -7.82 -8.65 -7.68
C VAL A 7 -8.33 -8.81 -6.25
N ALA A 8 -8.71 -7.71 -5.58
CA ALA A 8 -9.27 -7.77 -4.23
C ALA A 8 -10.55 -8.62 -4.19
N ASP A 9 -11.47 -8.43 -5.14
CA ASP A 9 -12.72 -9.18 -5.23
C ASP A 9 -12.46 -10.69 -5.38
N ARG A 10 -11.48 -11.07 -6.22
CA ARG A 10 -11.07 -12.47 -6.40
C ARG A 10 -10.44 -13.07 -5.15
N LEU A 11 -9.64 -12.30 -4.41
CA LEU A 11 -9.05 -12.74 -3.15
C LEU A 11 -10.14 -12.96 -2.09
N VAL A 12 -11.10 -12.04 -1.99
CA VAL A 12 -12.25 -12.17 -1.08
C VAL A 12 -13.11 -13.39 -1.44
N ALA A 13 -13.40 -13.60 -2.73
CA ALA A 13 -14.13 -14.78 -3.20
C ALA A 13 -13.41 -16.10 -2.90
N ALA A 14 -12.07 -16.08 -2.83
CA ALA A 14 -11.26 -17.22 -2.42
C ALA A 14 -11.18 -17.42 -0.89
N GLY A 15 -11.84 -16.55 -0.10
CA GLY A 15 -11.87 -16.63 1.36
C GLY A 15 -10.73 -15.89 2.07
N VAL A 16 -9.98 -15.03 1.38
CA VAL A 16 -8.95 -14.20 2.01
C VAL A 16 -9.61 -13.11 2.86
N THR A 17 -9.19 -13.01 4.11
CA THR A 17 -9.76 -12.07 5.10
C THR A 17 -8.82 -10.91 5.45
N SER A 18 -7.62 -10.86 4.88
CA SER A 18 -6.63 -9.81 5.14
C SER A 18 -5.82 -9.48 3.89
N ILE A 19 -5.86 -8.21 3.48
CA ILE A 19 -5.20 -7.70 2.27
C ILE A 19 -4.24 -6.58 2.65
N LEU A 20 -2.98 -6.72 2.24
CA LEU A 20 -1.98 -5.65 2.33
C LEU A 20 -1.93 -4.92 0.98
N ASN A 21 -2.45 -3.69 0.94
CA ASN A 21 -2.64 -2.94 -0.29
C ASN A 21 -1.53 -1.91 -0.51
N PHE A 22 -0.71 -2.15 -1.54
CA PHE A 22 0.33 -1.23 -2.00
C PHE A 22 -0.12 -0.36 -3.18
N ALA A 23 -1.30 -0.62 -3.75
CA ALA A 23 -1.80 0.16 -4.86
C ALA A 23 -2.25 1.54 -4.36
N PRO A 24 -2.12 2.60 -5.19
CA PRO A 24 -2.68 3.92 -4.90
C PRO A 24 -4.19 3.94 -5.14
N ALA A 25 -4.90 2.96 -4.61
CA ALA A 25 -6.34 2.77 -4.76
C ALA A 25 -6.97 2.47 -3.39
N VAL A 26 -8.18 2.98 -3.18
CA VAL A 26 -9.01 2.58 -2.04
C VAL A 26 -9.81 1.37 -2.47
N LEU A 27 -9.61 0.24 -1.77
CA LEU A 27 -10.33 -1.00 -2.06
C LEU A 27 -11.66 -1.00 -1.31
N GLN A 28 -12.73 -1.43 -1.98
CA GLN A 28 -14.01 -1.75 -1.35
C GLN A 28 -14.03 -3.23 -1.03
N VAL A 29 -14.18 -3.58 0.25
CA VAL A 29 -14.27 -4.97 0.70
C VAL A 29 -15.37 -5.11 1.75
N PRO A 30 -15.93 -6.31 1.95
CA PRO A 30 -16.87 -6.55 3.04
C PRO A 30 -16.23 -6.36 4.43
N ASP A 31 -17.05 -6.07 5.45
CA ASP A 31 -16.59 -5.77 6.83
C ASP A 31 -15.71 -6.83 7.49
N HIS A 32 -15.84 -8.10 7.08
CA HIS A 32 -15.04 -9.20 7.63
C HIS A 32 -13.62 -9.27 7.04
N VAL A 33 -13.29 -8.42 6.06
CA VAL A 33 -11.99 -8.38 5.38
C VAL A 33 -11.24 -7.13 5.85
N GLN A 34 -10.06 -7.32 6.43
CA GLN A 34 -9.20 -6.21 6.81
C GLN A 34 -8.29 -5.79 5.66
N VAL A 35 -8.22 -4.49 5.39
CA VAL A 35 -7.30 -3.91 4.40
C VAL A 35 -6.34 -2.98 5.09
N ARG A 36 -5.04 -3.22 4.93
CA ARG A 36 -3.99 -2.33 5.41
C ARG A 36 -3.26 -1.71 4.22
N LYS A 37 -3.34 -0.40 4.09
CA LYS A 37 -2.59 0.33 3.06
C LYS A 37 -1.12 0.44 3.46
N VAL A 38 -0.22 0.21 2.51
CA VAL A 38 1.22 0.47 2.66
C VAL A 38 1.64 1.50 1.63
N ASP A 39 2.26 2.57 2.10
CA ASP A 39 2.85 3.59 1.24
C ASP A 39 4.38 3.56 1.37
N LEU A 40 5.02 2.85 0.44
CA LEU A 40 6.49 2.76 0.40
C LEU A 40 7.14 4.07 -0.04
N SER A 41 6.39 4.97 -0.69
CA SER A 41 6.91 6.25 -1.16
C SER A 41 7.32 7.12 0.01
N VAL A 42 6.56 7.06 1.12
CA VAL A 42 6.87 7.79 2.36
C VAL A 42 8.19 7.31 2.95
N GLU A 43 8.41 5.99 3.03
CA GLU A 43 9.67 5.42 3.53
C GLU A 43 10.86 5.81 2.65
N LEU A 44 10.71 5.73 1.32
CA LEU A 44 11.74 6.16 0.39
C LEU A 44 12.01 7.67 0.45
N GLN A 45 10.98 8.48 0.66
CA GLN A 45 11.11 9.93 0.81
C GLN A 45 11.87 10.30 2.09
N ILE A 46 11.64 9.58 3.20
CA ILE A 46 12.40 9.73 4.44
C ILE A 46 13.87 9.40 4.22
N LEU A 47 14.16 8.29 3.52
CA LEU A 47 15.53 7.89 3.18
C LEU A 47 16.23 8.94 2.30
N ALA A 48 15.56 9.42 1.25
CA ALA A 48 16.09 10.43 0.34
C ALA A 48 16.41 11.75 1.07
N TYR A 49 15.54 12.19 1.98
CA TYR A 49 15.75 13.40 2.79
C TYR A 49 17.01 13.29 3.67
N HIS A 50 17.22 12.14 4.33
CA HIS A 50 18.40 11.93 5.16
C HIS A 50 19.70 11.90 4.35
N GLU A 51 19.70 11.29 3.17
CA GLU A 51 20.88 11.28 2.29
C GLU A 51 21.20 12.68 1.75
N GLN A 52 20.19 13.47 1.37
CA GLN A 52 20.39 14.85 0.92
C GLN A 52 21.03 15.73 2.02
N ARG A 53 20.58 15.58 3.28
CA ARG A 53 21.18 16.30 4.41
C ARG A 53 22.62 15.89 4.71
N LYS A 54 22.96 14.61 4.58
CA LYS A 54 24.34 14.15 4.76
C LYS A 54 25.27 14.78 3.72
N ALA A 55 24.81 14.89 2.47
CA ALA A 55 25.57 15.50 1.38
C ALA A 55 25.78 17.02 1.56
N GLU A 56 24.86 17.73 2.20
CA GLU A 56 24.99 19.17 2.51
C GLU A 56 25.98 19.47 3.67
N THR A 57 26.31 18.46 4.48
CA THR A 57 27.21 18.62 5.64
C THR A 57 28.64 18.10 5.37
N ALA A 58 28.90 17.57 4.18
CA ALA A 58 30.19 17.05 3.72
C ALA A 58 30.86 18.02 2.75
#